data_AF-A0A8C0GQG4-F1
#
_entry.id   AF-A0A8C0GQG4-F1
#
_cell.length_a   1.000
_cell.length_b   1.000
_cell.length_c   1.000
_cell.angle_alpha   90.00
_cell.angle_beta   90.00
_cell.angle_gamma   90.00
#
_symmetry.space_group_name_H-M   'P 1'
#
loop_
_entity.id
_entity.type
_entity.pdbx_description
1 polymer ?
#
loop_
_entity_poly.entity_id
_entity_poly.type
_entity_poly.pdbx_seq_one_letter_code
_entity_poly.pdbx_strand_id
1 'polypeptide(L)'
;CSFYRIIAEVFYHILSHIICDAGKEQCIFPLPEPQDLFQASQMKFEDFQKDLRKLKKDLRACETQAGKVYQVSLEEHIQPFKDSMEQFINQAKIDQENEEESLTEAHKSFLETAAYFCMKPKMGEKEVSPHAFFSIWHEFSSDFKDLWKKENKLILQEKVKEAEEVCRQKKGKSLYNIKPRHDSGIKAKISMKI
;
A
#
# COMPACT_ATOMS: atom_id res chain seq x y z
N CYS A 1 9.10 8.85 -28.12
CA CYS A 1 8.29 8.79 -29.36
C CYS A 1 8.07 7.38 -29.95
N SER A 2 8.34 6.27 -29.23
CA SER A 2 7.77 4.93 -29.56
C SER A 2 7.69 4.08 -28.29
N PHE A 3 8.71 4.19 -27.44
CA PHE A 3 8.80 3.56 -26.13
C PHE A 3 7.66 3.94 -25.16
N TYR A 4 7.39 5.24 -24.97
CA TYR A 4 6.26 5.73 -24.17
C TYR A 4 4.89 5.25 -24.68
N ARG A 5 4.76 5.00 -25.98
CA ARG A 5 3.51 4.50 -26.58
C ARG A 5 3.33 3.01 -26.33
N ILE A 6 4.40 2.23 -26.42
CA ILE A 6 4.40 0.80 -26.06
C ILE A 6 4.11 0.63 -24.57
N ILE A 7 4.75 1.45 -23.73
CA ILE A 7 4.51 1.48 -22.30
C ILE A 7 3.05 1.84 -21.99
N ALA A 8 2.48 2.86 -22.63
CA ALA A 8 1.08 3.24 -22.47
C ALA A 8 0.09 2.13 -22.93
N GLU A 9 0.38 1.43 -24.03
CA GLU A 9 -0.44 0.31 -24.52
C GLU A 9 -0.40 -0.90 -23.57
N VAL A 10 0.80 -1.27 -23.10
CA VAL A 10 0.96 -2.31 -22.09
C VAL A 10 0.25 -1.93 -20.79
N PHE A 11 0.32 -0.65 -20.40
CA PHE A 11 -0.38 -0.14 -19.23
C PHE A 11 -1.91 -0.16 -19.38
N TYR A 12 -2.45 0.29 -20.50
CA TYR A 12 -3.88 0.19 -20.79
C TYR A 12 -4.34 -1.27 -20.75
N HIS A 13 -3.55 -2.19 -21.31
CA HIS A 13 -3.88 -3.61 -21.29
C HIS A 13 -3.84 -4.21 -19.88
N ILE A 14 -2.82 -3.91 -19.07
CA ILE A 14 -2.74 -4.36 -17.66
C ILE A 14 -3.91 -3.78 -16.84
N LEU A 15 -4.21 -2.49 -17.02
CA LEU A 15 -5.30 -1.80 -16.34
C LEU A 15 -6.67 -2.37 -16.72
N SER A 16 -6.92 -2.57 -18.01
CA SER A 16 -8.21 -3.01 -18.54
C SER A 16 -8.48 -4.50 -18.35
N HIS A 17 -7.45 -5.35 -18.26
CA HIS A 17 -7.62 -6.81 -18.25
C HIS A 17 -7.09 -7.52 -16.99
N ILE A 18 -6.14 -6.96 -16.24
CA ILE A 18 -5.54 -7.63 -15.06
C ILE A 18 -6.09 -7.04 -13.75
N ILE A 19 -6.36 -5.73 -13.71
CA ILE A 19 -6.94 -5.09 -12.52
C ILE A 19 -8.46 -5.17 -12.64
N CYS A 20 -9.04 -6.24 -12.10
CA CYS A 20 -10.45 -6.66 -12.19
C CYS A 20 -11.53 -5.61 -11.80
N ASP A 21 -11.12 -4.41 -11.39
CA ASP A 21 -11.95 -3.32 -10.87
C ASP A 21 -11.70 -1.95 -11.53
N ALA A 22 -11.06 -1.88 -12.70
CA ALA A 22 -10.87 -0.61 -13.41
C ALA A 22 -12.19 0.15 -13.62
N GLY A 23 -12.27 1.36 -13.07
CA GLY A 23 -13.47 2.19 -13.07
C GLY A 23 -14.57 1.79 -12.07
N LYS A 24 -14.26 1.03 -11.00
CA LYS A 24 -15.10 0.93 -9.77
C LYS A 24 -14.48 1.81 -8.67
N GLU A 25 -15.28 2.28 -7.71
CA GLU A 25 -14.80 3.09 -6.57
C GLU A 25 -13.74 2.39 -5.70
N GLN A 26 -13.58 1.06 -5.85
CA GLN A 26 -12.63 0.22 -5.10
C GLN A 26 -11.33 -0.12 -5.85
N CYS A 27 -11.03 0.56 -6.97
CA CYS A 27 -9.78 0.27 -7.70
C CYS A 27 -8.56 0.63 -6.83
N ILE A 28 -7.80 -0.40 -6.41
CA ILE A 28 -6.58 -0.26 -5.60
C ILE A 28 -5.37 -0.12 -6.52
N PHE A 29 -4.45 0.76 -6.16
CA PHE A 29 -3.20 0.94 -6.87
C PHE A 29 -2.36 -0.36 -6.79
N PRO A 30 -1.94 -0.95 -7.92
CA PRO A 30 -1.40 -2.32 -7.95
C PRO A 30 0.10 -2.42 -7.65
N LEU A 31 0.80 -1.29 -7.48
CA LEU A 31 2.23 -1.25 -7.18
C LEU A 31 2.45 -0.74 -5.74
N PRO A 32 3.65 -0.96 -5.16
CA PRO A 32 4.02 -0.33 -3.91
C PRO A 32 3.87 1.19 -3.98
N GLU A 33 3.40 1.79 -2.90
CA GLU A 33 3.19 3.23 -2.82
C GLU A 33 4.49 3.98 -3.08
N PRO A 34 4.49 5.03 -3.92
CA PRO A 34 5.71 5.78 -4.21
C PRO A 34 6.38 6.34 -2.96
N GLN A 35 5.60 6.70 -1.94
CA GLN A 35 6.12 7.20 -0.67
C GLN A 35 6.93 6.14 0.09
N ASP A 36 6.47 4.90 0.11
CA ASP A 36 7.16 3.81 0.81
C ASP A 36 8.48 3.47 0.09
N LEU A 37 8.46 3.46 -1.24
CA LEU A 37 9.66 3.29 -2.07
C LEU A 37 10.66 4.43 -1.85
N PHE A 38 10.18 5.67 -1.74
CA PHE A 38 11.03 6.81 -1.42
C PHE A 38 11.68 6.62 -0.04
N GLN A 39 10.91 6.25 0.98
CA GLN A 39 11.45 5.99 2.33
C GLN A 39 12.50 4.87 2.31
N ALA A 40 12.20 3.75 1.66
CA ALA A 40 13.12 2.63 1.50
C ALA A 40 14.42 3.05 0.77
N SER A 41 14.33 3.98 -0.18
CA SER A 41 15.50 4.52 -0.88
C SER A 41 16.43 5.36 0.01
N GLN A 42 15.95 5.88 1.14
CA GLN A 42 16.74 6.66 2.08
C GLN A 42 17.39 5.78 3.17
N MET A 43 16.99 4.52 3.27
CA MET A 43 17.49 3.58 4.26
C MET A 43 18.89 3.06 3.93
N LYS A 44 19.65 2.73 4.97
CA LYS A 44 20.99 2.15 4.87
C LYS A 44 21.14 1.03 5.89
N PHE A 45 21.43 -0.18 5.42
CA PHE A 45 21.61 -1.36 6.29
C PHE A 45 22.74 -1.14 7.30
N GLU A 46 23.78 -0.41 6.93
CA GLU A 46 24.94 -0.11 7.77
C GLU A 46 24.58 0.73 9.00
N ASP A 47 23.62 1.65 8.85
CA ASP A 47 23.15 2.50 9.95
C ASP A 47 22.39 1.64 10.96
N PHE A 48 21.48 0.78 10.51
CA PHE A 48 20.77 -0.16 11.39
C PHE A 48 21.71 -1.14 12.10
N GLN A 49 22.71 -1.68 11.40
CA GLN A 49 23.72 -2.55 12.00
C GLN A 49 24.54 -1.81 13.08
N LYS A 50 24.83 -0.53 12.87
CA LYS A 50 25.53 0.30 13.85
C LYS A 50 24.66 0.54 15.08
N ASP A 51 23.38 0.84 14.90
CA ASP A 51 22.44 1.08 15.99
C ASP A 51 22.19 -0.20 16.80
N LEU A 52 22.03 -1.36 16.16
CA LEU A 52 21.91 -2.64 16.87
C LEU A 52 23.17 -2.99 17.67
N ARG A 53 24.37 -2.77 17.11
CA ARG A 53 25.63 -2.98 17.87
C ARG A 53 25.72 -2.07 19.09
N LYS A 54 25.23 -0.83 18.97
CA LYS A 54 25.17 0.11 20.08
C LYS A 54 24.17 -0.38 21.14
N LEU A 55 22.96 -0.76 20.75
CA LEU A 55 21.94 -1.29 21.65
C LEU A 55 22.44 -2.53 22.41
N LYS A 56 23.11 -3.46 21.73
CA LYS A 56 23.75 -4.64 22.36
C LYS A 56 24.81 -4.25 23.39
N LYS A 57 25.58 -3.18 23.14
CA LYS A 57 26.58 -2.67 24.10
C LYS A 57 25.90 -2.04 25.31
N ASP A 58 24.87 -1.23 25.09
CA ASP A 58 24.12 -0.56 26.16
C ASP A 58 23.39 -1.60 27.04
N LEU A 59 22.84 -2.67 26.46
CA LEU A 59 22.24 -3.79 27.18
C LEU A 59 23.26 -4.52 28.07
N ARG A 60 24.48 -4.80 27.58
CA ARG A 60 25.56 -5.38 28.41
C ARG A 60 25.98 -4.46 29.56
N ALA A 61 26.00 -3.14 29.33
CA ALA A 61 26.29 -2.18 30.38
C ALA A 61 25.17 -2.17 31.45
N CYS A 62 23.91 -2.26 31.02
CA CYS A 62 22.75 -2.40 31.91
C CYS A 62 22.85 -3.68 32.77
N GLU A 63 23.14 -4.82 32.14
CA GLU A 63 23.34 -6.10 32.84
C GLU A 63 24.48 -6.03 33.86
N THR A 64 25.61 -5.42 33.49
CA THR A 64 26.74 -5.24 34.41
C THR A 64 26.34 -4.38 35.61
N GLN A 65 25.56 -3.32 35.39
CA GLN A 65 25.12 -2.43 36.47
C GLN A 65 24.08 -3.10 37.37
N ALA A 66 23.15 -3.86 36.81
CA ALA A 66 22.22 -4.70 37.56
C ALA A 66 22.99 -5.70 38.44
N GLY A 67 24.01 -6.35 37.88
CA GLY A 67 24.91 -7.23 38.62
C GLY A 67 25.54 -6.58 39.84
N LYS A 68 25.95 -5.29 39.77
CA LYS A 68 26.46 -4.57 40.94
C LYS A 68 25.39 -4.36 42.00
N VAL A 69 24.16 -4.05 41.61
CA VAL A 69 23.04 -3.90 42.56
C VAL A 69 22.78 -5.22 43.29
N TYR A 70 22.87 -6.35 42.58
CA TYR A 70 22.73 -7.68 43.18
C TYR A 70 23.80 -7.98 44.24
N GLN A 71 25.03 -7.50 44.04
CA GLN A 71 26.14 -7.75 44.97
C GLN A 71 26.14 -6.83 46.19
N VAL A 72 25.64 -5.60 46.05
CA VAL A 72 25.69 -4.59 47.12
C VAL A 72 24.45 -4.64 48.02
N SER A 73 23.33 -5.18 47.53
CA SER A 73 22.07 -5.19 48.27
C SER A 73 21.97 -6.39 49.20
N LEU A 74 21.31 -6.20 50.35
CA LEU A 74 20.94 -7.28 51.25
C LEU A 74 19.82 -8.13 50.64
N GLU A 75 19.83 -9.43 50.94
CA GLU A 75 18.88 -10.40 50.38
C GLU A 75 17.42 -10.08 50.72
N GLU A 76 17.18 -9.46 51.87
CA GLU A 76 15.86 -9.00 52.32
C GLU A 76 15.35 -7.73 51.60
N HIS A 77 16.20 -7.02 50.85
CA HIS A 77 15.85 -5.76 50.18
C HIS A 77 16.03 -5.81 48.65
N ILE A 78 16.51 -6.93 48.11
CA ILE A 78 16.82 -7.04 46.69
C ILE A 78 15.57 -7.17 45.81
N GLN A 79 14.47 -7.69 46.38
CA GLN A 79 13.21 -7.82 45.66
C GLN A 79 12.33 -6.58 45.83
N PRO A 80 11.58 -6.18 44.79
CA PRO A 80 11.32 -6.89 43.53
C PRO A 80 12.28 -6.54 42.39
N PHE A 81 13.33 -5.74 42.66
CA PHE A 81 14.22 -5.20 41.64
C PHE A 81 14.90 -6.30 40.84
N LYS A 82 15.44 -7.32 41.51
CA LYS A 82 16.16 -8.41 40.83
C LYS A 82 15.28 -9.15 39.85
N ASP A 83 14.11 -9.63 40.27
CA ASP A 83 13.22 -10.39 39.39
C ASP A 83 12.76 -9.56 38.20
N SER A 84 12.37 -8.30 38.45
CA SER A 84 11.93 -7.39 37.38
C SER A 84 13.05 -7.09 36.38
N MET A 85 14.27 -6.88 36.88
CA MET A 85 15.44 -6.57 36.07
C MET A 85 15.93 -7.79 35.28
N GLU A 86 15.92 -8.98 35.87
CA GLU A 86 16.25 -10.23 35.17
C GLU A 86 15.24 -10.51 34.04
N GLN A 87 13.95 -10.35 34.29
CA GLN A 87 12.92 -10.47 33.24
C GLN A 87 13.14 -9.46 32.12
N PHE A 88 13.38 -8.20 32.45
CA PHE A 88 13.67 -7.15 31.47
C PHE A 88 14.91 -7.47 30.63
N ILE A 89 16.03 -7.83 31.26
CA ILE A 89 17.28 -8.14 30.55
C ILE A 89 17.12 -9.37 29.65
N ASN A 90 16.44 -10.41 30.14
CA ASN A 90 16.21 -11.63 29.36
C ASN A 90 15.35 -11.33 28.12
N GLN A 91 14.26 -10.59 28.28
CA GLN A 91 13.42 -10.20 27.15
C GLN A 91 14.20 -9.31 26.16
N ALA A 92 14.92 -8.30 26.66
CA ALA A 92 15.71 -7.41 25.80
C ALA A 92 16.81 -8.14 25.01
N LYS A 93 17.40 -9.22 25.56
CA LYS A 93 18.37 -10.06 24.83
C LYS A 93 17.71 -10.82 23.68
N ILE A 94 16.52 -11.40 23.92
CA ILE A 94 15.74 -12.10 22.90
C ILE A 94 15.35 -11.12 21.79
N ASP A 95 14.82 -9.95 22.14
CA ASP A 95 14.41 -8.94 21.17
C ASP A 95 15.61 -8.43 20.35
N GLN A 96 16.77 -8.23 20.99
CA GLN A 96 18.01 -7.86 20.32
C GLN A 96 18.48 -8.91 19.31
N GLU A 97 18.40 -10.20 19.65
CA GLU A 97 18.77 -11.29 18.75
C GLU A 97 17.80 -11.40 17.56
N ASN A 98 16.49 -11.34 17.84
CA ASN A 98 15.45 -11.37 16.80
C ASN A 98 15.59 -10.20 15.81
N GLU A 99 15.91 -9.00 16.28
CA GLU A 99 16.10 -7.82 15.43
C GLU A 99 17.39 -7.93 14.58
N GLU A 100 18.47 -8.49 15.14
CA GLU A 100 19.70 -8.80 14.38
C GLU A 100 19.45 -9.84 13.27
N GLU A 101 18.66 -10.88 13.56
CA GLU A 101 18.25 -11.90 12.59
C GLU A 101 17.35 -11.30 11.49
N SER A 102 16.32 -10.54 11.90
CA SER A 102 15.38 -9.89 10.97
C SER A 102 16.08 -8.93 10.03
N LEU A 103 17.05 -8.13 10.53
CA LEU A 103 17.84 -7.24 9.69
C LEU A 103 18.69 -8.01 8.67
N THR A 104 19.25 -9.16 9.07
CA THR A 104 20.05 -10.02 8.20
C THR A 104 19.20 -10.65 7.10
N GLU A 105 18.01 -11.16 7.45
CA GLU A 105 17.05 -11.72 6.49
C GLU A 105 16.53 -10.65 5.52
N ALA A 106 16.20 -9.45 6.02
CA ALA A 106 15.77 -8.32 5.20
C ALA A 106 16.86 -7.91 4.20
N HIS A 107 18.12 -7.82 4.65
CA HIS A 107 19.24 -7.49 3.76
C HIS A 107 19.44 -8.56 2.68
N LYS A 108 19.40 -9.83 3.06
CA LYS A 108 19.48 -10.95 2.11
C LYS A 108 18.35 -10.89 1.07
N SER A 109 17.11 -10.72 1.51
CA SER A 109 15.92 -10.65 0.65
C SER A 109 16.00 -9.48 -0.32
N PHE A 110 16.52 -8.34 0.13
CA PHE A 110 16.78 -7.19 -0.72
C PHE A 110 17.81 -7.50 -1.82
N LEU A 111 18.94 -8.14 -1.48
CA LEU A 111 19.95 -8.51 -2.47
C LEU A 111 19.44 -9.55 -3.48
N GLU A 112 18.65 -10.52 -3.04
CA GLU A 112 17.98 -11.49 -3.91
C GLU A 112 17.00 -10.79 -4.87
N THR A 113 16.25 -9.81 -4.37
CA THR A 113 15.35 -8.99 -5.19
C THR A 113 16.13 -8.16 -6.21
N ALA A 114 17.23 -7.52 -5.80
CA ALA A 114 18.09 -6.76 -6.71
C ALA A 114 18.68 -7.67 -7.82
N ALA A 115 19.10 -8.88 -7.46
CA ALA A 115 19.60 -9.88 -8.40
C ALA A 115 18.51 -10.38 -9.37
N TYR A 116 17.29 -10.60 -8.89
CA TYR A 116 16.14 -10.99 -9.72
C TYR A 116 15.87 -9.96 -10.84
N PHE A 117 15.98 -8.68 -10.52
CA PHE A 117 15.87 -7.59 -11.50
C PHE A 117 17.17 -7.27 -12.24
N CYS A 118 18.18 -8.14 -12.14
CA CYS A 118 19.47 -8.01 -12.81
C CYS A 118 20.22 -6.70 -12.51
N MET A 119 19.96 -6.09 -11.34
CA MET A 119 20.65 -4.87 -10.94
C MET A 119 22.07 -5.19 -10.48
N LYS A 120 23.01 -4.36 -10.92
CA LYS A 120 24.43 -4.48 -10.57
C LYS A 120 24.84 -3.34 -9.64
N PRO A 121 25.76 -3.59 -8.70
CA PRO A 121 26.32 -2.53 -7.85
C PRO A 121 26.98 -1.45 -8.71
N LYS A 122 26.94 -0.19 -8.25
CA LYS A 122 27.63 0.91 -8.94
C LYS A 122 29.14 0.78 -8.78
N MET A 123 29.91 1.47 -9.62
CA MET A 123 31.37 1.46 -9.54
C MET A 123 31.81 1.97 -8.16
N GLY A 124 32.57 1.14 -7.44
CA GLY A 124 33.03 1.44 -6.07
C GLY A 124 32.13 0.91 -4.95
N GLU A 125 30.93 0.40 -5.27
CA GLU A 125 30.06 -0.29 -4.31
C GLU A 125 30.33 -1.81 -4.35
N LYS A 126 30.27 -2.46 -3.18
CA LYS A 126 30.37 -3.93 -3.10
C LYS A 126 29.05 -4.61 -3.46
N GLU A 127 27.95 -4.00 -3.07
CA GLU A 127 26.59 -4.51 -3.18
C GLU A 127 25.67 -3.38 -3.65
N VAL A 128 24.52 -3.75 -4.22
CA VAL A 128 23.52 -2.75 -4.67
C VAL A 128 23.01 -2.02 -3.43
N SER A 129 22.97 -0.69 -3.44
CA SER A 129 22.39 0.06 -2.32
C SER A 129 20.85 0.14 -2.41
N PRO A 130 20.12 0.20 -1.28
CA PRO A 130 18.68 0.46 -1.28
C PRO A 130 18.32 1.70 -2.09
N HIS A 131 19.13 2.76 -1.99
CA HIS A 131 18.97 3.96 -2.79
C HIS A 131 19.03 3.66 -4.29
N ALA A 132 20.03 2.93 -4.77
CA ALA A 132 20.18 2.61 -6.19
C ALA A 132 18.98 1.83 -6.74
N PHE A 133 18.43 0.89 -5.96
CA PHE A 133 17.28 0.08 -6.35
C PHE A 133 15.96 0.86 -6.24
N PHE A 134 15.64 1.36 -5.04
CA PHE A 134 14.31 1.92 -4.76
C PHE A 134 14.09 3.31 -5.37
N SER A 135 15.12 4.09 -5.69
CA SER A 135 14.94 5.36 -6.42
C SER A 135 14.33 5.15 -7.81
N ILE A 136 14.82 4.13 -8.54
CA ILE A 136 14.29 3.77 -9.86
C ILE A 136 12.84 3.30 -9.75
N TRP A 137 12.55 2.45 -8.76
CA TRP A 137 11.18 1.98 -8.52
C TRP A 137 10.25 3.09 -8.06
N HIS A 138 10.75 4.03 -7.25
CA HIS A 138 10.00 5.21 -6.83
C HIS A 138 9.59 6.07 -8.03
N GLU A 139 10.52 6.38 -8.93
CA GLU A 139 10.24 7.12 -10.16
C GLU A 139 9.21 6.39 -11.03
N PHE A 140 9.45 5.08 -11.27
CA PHE A 140 8.53 4.25 -12.05
C PHE A 140 7.12 4.19 -11.45
N SER A 141 7.02 3.93 -10.13
CA SER A 141 5.74 3.84 -9.43
C SER A 141 5.01 5.18 -9.41
N SER A 142 5.74 6.29 -9.28
CA SER A 142 5.17 7.65 -9.32
C SER A 142 4.52 7.94 -10.67
N ASP A 143 5.26 7.74 -11.76
CA ASP A 143 4.77 7.92 -13.12
C ASP A 143 3.57 7.00 -13.40
N PHE A 144 3.68 5.73 -12.99
CA PHE A 144 2.61 4.76 -13.16
C PHE A 144 1.36 5.16 -12.38
N LYS A 145 1.50 5.68 -11.16
CA LYS A 145 0.37 6.13 -10.33
C LYS A 145 -0.38 7.30 -10.95
N ASP A 146 0.34 8.25 -11.53
CA ASP A 146 -0.28 9.39 -12.20
C ASP A 146 -1.04 8.97 -13.45
N LEU A 147 -0.48 8.07 -14.26
CA LEU A 147 -1.16 7.47 -15.41
C LEU A 147 -2.38 6.66 -14.97
N TRP A 148 -2.22 5.79 -13.97
CA TRP A 148 -3.29 4.96 -13.41
C TRP A 148 -4.48 5.81 -12.93
N LYS A 149 -4.23 6.91 -12.22
CA LYS A 149 -5.29 7.85 -11.78
C LYS A 149 -5.99 8.49 -12.97
N LYS A 150 -5.23 8.91 -13.98
CA LYS A 150 -5.78 9.56 -15.18
C LYS A 150 -6.68 8.61 -15.96
N GLU A 151 -6.20 7.39 -16.23
CA GLU A 151 -6.96 6.37 -16.96
C GLU A 151 -8.21 5.92 -16.20
N ASN A 152 -8.12 5.68 -14.89
CA ASN A 152 -9.29 5.35 -14.07
C ASN A 152 -10.35 6.46 -14.10
N LYS A 153 -9.92 7.73 -14.08
CA LYS A 153 -10.85 8.86 -14.21
C LYS A 153 -11.54 8.88 -15.57
N LEU A 154 -10.82 8.59 -16.66
CA LEU A 154 -11.40 8.54 -18.01
C LEU A 154 -12.42 7.41 -18.12
N ILE A 155 -12.07 6.21 -17.66
CA ILE A 155 -12.98 5.04 -17.65
C ILE A 155 -14.25 5.33 -16.85
N LEU A 156 -14.10 5.96 -15.67
CA LEU A 156 -15.25 6.33 -14.84
C LEU A 156 -16.14 7.37 -15.55
N GLN A 157 -15.55 8.37 -16.20
CA GLN A 157 -16.29 9.38 -16.97
C GLN A 157 -17.05 8.77 -18.15
N GLU A 158 -16.45 7.81 -18.86
CA GLU A 158 -17.11 7.09 -19.94
C GLU A 158 -18.32 6.30 -19.44
N LYS A 159 -18.15 5.53 -18.36
CA LYS A 159 -19.25 4.78 -17.70
C LYS A 159 -20.41 5.69 -17.24
N VAL A 160 -20.10 6.86 -16.68
CA VAL A 160 -21.13 7.83 -16.28
C VAL A 160 -21.91 8.34 -17.49
N LYS A 161 -21.21 8.70 -18.59
CA LYS A 161 -21.86 9.15 -19.83
C LYS A 161 -22.76 8.07 -20.43
N GLU A 162 -22.32 6.82 -20.44
CA GLU A 162 -23.13 5.68 -20.89
C GLU A 162 -24.39 5.52 -20.03
N ALA A 163 -24.26 5.58 -18.70
CA ALA A 163 -25.40 5.46 -17.79
C ALA A 163 -26.41 6.62 -17.95
N GLU A 164 -25.93 7.85 -18.14
CA GLU A 164 -26.77 9.01 -18.42
C GLU A 164 -27.55 8.86 -19.73
N GLU A 165 -26.91 8.35 -20.79
CA GLU A 165 -27.54 8.13 -22.08
C GLU A 165 -28.63 7.06 -22.00
N VAL A 166 -28.36 5.95 -21.30
CA VAL A 166 -29.37 4.91 -21.00
C VAL A 166 -30.55 5.52 -20.24
N CYS A 167 -30.32 6.42 -19.29
CA CYS A 167 -31.38 7.11 -18.55
C CYS A 167 -32.21 8.06 -19.44
N ARG A 168 -31.57 8.84 -20.32
CA ARG A 168 -32.24 9.74 -21.28
C ARG A 168 -33.16 8.95 -22.22
N GLN A 169 -32.67 7.85 -22.77
CA GLN A 169 -33.45 6.99 -23.67
C GLN A 169 -34.68 6.39 -22.97
N LYS A 170 -34.56 5.99 -21.71
CA LYS A 170 -35.70 5.47 -20.91
C LYS A 170 -36.74 6.56 -20.62
N LYS A 171 -36.32 7.81 -20.34
CA LYS A 171 -37.23 8.94 -20.11
C LYS A 171 -37.95 9.38 -21.39
N GLY A 172 -37.27 9.41 -22.54
CA GLY A 172 -37.89 9.72 -23.83
C GLY A 172 -38.96 8.70 -24.25
N LYS A 173 -38.78 7.42 -23.90
CA LYS A 173 -39.73 6.33 -24.20
C LYS A 173 -40.98 6.30 -23.32
N SER A 174 -40.99 7.01 -22.17
CA SER A 174 -42.11 7.03 -21.23
C SER A 174 -43.18 8.09 -21.55
N LEU A 175 -42.94 9.01 -22.50
CA LEU A 175 -43.87 10.10 -22.83
C LEU A 175 -45.00 9.70 -23.79
N TYR A 176 -45.08 8.44 -24.22
CA TYR A 176 -46.15 7.95 -25.07
C TYR A 176 -46.71 6.63 -24.53
N ASN A 177 -47.64 6.75 -23.58
CA ASN A 177 -48.85 5.91 -23.51
C ASN A 177 -49.70 6.34 -22.30
N ILE A 178 -50.35 7.49 -22.40
CA ILE A 178 -51.62 7.71 -21.68
C ILE A 178 -52.71 7.54 -22.74
N LYS A 179 -53.30 6.34 -22.83
CA LYS A 179 -54.54 6.15 -23.60
C LYS A 179 -55.62 7.06 -22.99
N PRO A 180 -56.41 7.81 -23.79
CA PRO A 180 -57.55 8.55 -23.27
C PRO A 180 -58.50 7.58 -22.57
N ARG A 181 -58.86 7.89 -21.32
CA ARG A 181 -59.87 7.15 -20.56
C ARG A 181 -61.20 7.30 -21.28
N HIS A 182 -61.78 6.20 -21.76
CA HIS A 182 -63.11 6.21 -22.36
C HIS A 182 -64.14 6.49 -21.26
N ASP A 183 -64.77 7.66 -21.31
CA ASP A 183 -65.88 8.03 -20.41
C ASP A 183 -67.15 7.24 -20.77
N SER A 184 -67.22 5.97 -20.35
CA SER A 184 -68.48 5.22 -20.33
C SER A 184 -69.25 5.52 -19.04
N GLY A 185 -69.63 6.78 -18.86
CA GLY A 185 -70.49 7.24 -17.76
C GLY A 185 -71.95 7.32 -18.19
N ILE A 186 -72.86 6.87 -17.31
CA ILE A 186 -74.33 6.83 -17.49
C ILE A 186 -74.96 8.19 -17.88
N LYS A 187 -74.22 9.31 -17.75
CA LYS A 187 -74.62 10.67 -18.13
C LYS A 187 -74.92 10.88 -19.61
N ALA A 188 -74.44 10.02 -20.53
CA ALA A 188 -74.73 10.15 -21.96
C ALA A 188 -76.14 9.69 -22.37
N LYS A 189 -76.92 9.07 -21.48
CA LYS A 189 -78.27 8.54 -21.80
C LYS A 189 -79.44 9.47 -21.45
N ILE A 190 -79.20 10.68 -20.94
CA ILE A 190 -80.27 11.61 -20.50
C ILE A 190 -80.58 12.71 -21.55
N SER A 191 -79.81 12.81 -22.64
CA SER A 191 -80.03 13.85 -23.67
C SER A 191 -80.93 13.46 -24.85
N MET A 192 -81.70 12.37 -24.76
CA MET A 192 -82.80 12.09 -25.70
C MET A 192 -84.15 12.23 -24.98
N LYS A 193 -84.59 13.48 -24.83
CA LYS A 193 -86.00 13.83 -24.60
C LYS A 193 -86.25 15.23 -25.16
N ILE A 194 -86.58 15.28 -26.44
CA ILE A 194 -87.56 16.20 -27.01
C ILE A 194 -88.44 15.33 -27.91
#